data_AF-A0A1C6TW23-F1
#
_entry.id   AF-A0A1C6TW23-F1
#
_cell.length_a   1.000
_cell.length_b   1.000
_cell.length_c   1.000
_cell.angle_alpha   90.00
_cell.angle_beta   90.00
_cell.angle_gamma   90.00
#
_symmetry.space_group_name_H-M   'P 1'
#
loop_
_entity.id
_entity.type
_entity.pdbx_description
1 polymer ?
#
loop_
_entity_poly.entity_id
_entity_poly.type
_entity_poly.pdbx_seq_one_letter_code
_entity_poly.pdbx_strand_id
1 'polypeptide(L)'
;MTVPQQDVSARRDGYVAGRDLHLHVAGQQLSLYPEERFATPLTYDRARPIFVQYLNPEIRSCYGRPQTARFTETDLAQVLHATRLAVLATDEELILPASYLFEVPGLSVFLTRIRSLVVRGVVHYSSHIGDLDSYVEHKAVEYRGDARNPYELTPHRSLTGDLVWRPRYAQNTATDIGQSWGAALQPDGELAATLASLARRWPPRAGDVETHLHEVPERLDGQAFISRFVRATVPVPLGAEERARIDMFLSREYLASYLRDLDAAIVADFDFGDFSCGLRQMRTSLADRVLSARSFDLGLRWLGIHDFVHRTARWPDLLTLRSTPEFGAVATATQHPVLRTRLREAVIRGRNRLRFQNAATIQQALTVVAGVANRLDVTLNQTDPDRRAR
;
A
#
# COMPACT_ATOMS: atom_id res chain seq x y z
N MET A 1 -13.66 42.93 -5.92
CA MET A 1 -13.59 41.57 -6.49
C MET A 1 -12.13 41.23 -6.69
N THR A 2 -11.52 40.55 -5.72
CA THR A 2 -10.11 40.15 -5.76
C THR A 2 -10.04 38.67 -6.11
N VAL A 3 -9.27 38.36 -7.15
CA VAL A 3 -9.09 37.03 -7.75
C VAL A 3 -8.23 36.16 -6.84
N PRO A 4 -8.61 34.90 -6.54
CA PRO A 4 -7.79 33.99 -5.75
C PRO A 4 -6.69 33.36 -6.63
N GLN A 5 -5.45 33.84 -6.51
CA GLN A 5 -4.32 33.36 -7.32
C GLN A 5 -3.24 32.60 -6.53
N GLN A 6 -3.52 32.14 -5.30
CA GLN A 6 -2.49 31.56 -4.40
C GLN A 6 -2.56 30.05 -4.11
N ASP A 7 -3.56 29.30 -4.59
CA ASP A 7 -3.70 27.86 -4.23
C ASP A 7 -3.01 26.88 -5.24
N VAL A 8 -2.66 27.36 -6.44
CA VAL A 8 -2.04 26.51 -7.48
C VAL A 8 -0.53 26.32 -7.25
N SER A 9 0.17 27.32 -6.70
CA SER A 9 1.61 27.21 -6.40
C SER A 9 1.85 26.25 -5.23
N ALA A 10 1.13 26.39 -4.12
CA ALA A 10 1.33 25.56 -2.93
C ALA A 10 1.12 24.05 -3.19
N ARG A 11 0.20 23.69 -4.10
CA ARG A 11 -0.04 22.29 -4.52
C ARG A 11 1.07 21.76 -5.43
N ARG A 12 1.59 22.60 -6.33
CA ARG A 12 2.73 22.26 -7.19
C ARG A 12 4.02 22.12 -6.37
N ASP A 13 4.20 22.97 -5.36
CA ASP A 13 5.35 22.97 -4.46
C ASP A 13 5.33 21.76 -3.52
N GLY A 14 4.14 21.33 -3.06
CA GLY A 14 3.97 20.06 -2.32
C GLY A 14 4.25 18.81 -3.16
N TYR A 15 3.86 18.82 -4.43
CA TYR A 15 4.19 17.75 -5.39
C TYR A 15 5.70 17.63 -5.62
N VAL A 16 6.37 18.76 -5.88
CA VAL A 16 7.82 18.81 -6.07
C VAL A 16 8.51 18.40 -4.78
N ALA A 17 8.11 18.91 -3.61
CA ALA A 17 8.70 18.54 -2.33
C ALA A 17 8.49 17.05 -1.98
N GLY A 18 7.30 16.47 -2.19
CA GLY A 18 7.04 15.05 -1.92
C GLY A 18 7.79 14.12 -2.88
N ARG A 19 7.84 14.47 -4.17
CA ARG A 19 8.64 13.74 -5.16
C ARG A 19 10.14 13.88 -4.88
N ASP A 20 10.60 15.08 -4.58
CA ASP A 20 12.01 15.37 -4.36
C ASP A 20 12.46 14.82 -2.99
N LEU A 21 11.61 14.74 -1.97
CA LEU A 21 11.85 13.96 -0.74
C LEU A 21 11.93 12.47 -1.04
N HIS A 22 11.02 11.90 -1.84
CA HIS A 22 11.12 10.50 -2.25
C HIS A 22 12.43 10.23 -3.03
N LEU A 23 12.81 11.15 -3.92
CA LEU A 23 14.03 11.09 -4.70
C LEU A 23 15.30 11.46 -3.90
N HIS A 24 15.23 12.27 -2.84
CA HIS A 24 16.36 12.65 -1.97
C HIS A 24 16.53 11.68 -0.80
N VAL A 25 15.48 11.13 -0.22
CA VAL A 25 15.58 9.97 0.68
C VAL A 25 16.14 8.78 -0.08
N ALA A 26 15.71 8.56 -1.34
CA ALA A 26 16.39 7.63 -2.23
C ALA A 26 17.83 8.10 -2.56
N GLY A 27 18.05 9.38 -2.91
CA GLY A 27 19.30 9.90 -3.47
C GLY A 27 20.45 10.11 -2.47
N GLN A 28 20.17 10.55 -1.24
CA GLN A 28 21.16 10.66 -0.17
C GLN A 28 21.52 9.29 0.43
N GLN A 29 20.71 8.25 0.18
CA GLN A 29 21.01 6.87 0.56
C GLN A 29 21.55 6.01 -0.60
N LEU A 30 21.28 6.36 -1.86
CA LEU A 30 21.79 5.65 -3.04
C LEU A 30 23.31 5.78 -3.21
N SER A 31 23.96 6.75 -2.55
CA SER A 31 25.42 6.93 -2.57
C SER A 31 26.17 6.16 -1.47
N LEU A 32 25.48 5.45 -0.57
CA LEU A 32 26.09 4.83 0.62
C LEU A 32 25.79 3.33 0.81
N TYR A 33 25.13 2.66 -0.14
CA TYR A 33 24.81 1.24 0.03
C TYR A 33 25.40 0.38 -1.10
N PRO A 34 26.41 -0.46 -0.80
CA PRO A 34 26.82 -1.55 -1.66
C PRO A 34 25.63 -2.49 -1.95
N GLU A 35 25.64 -3.14 -3.11
CA GLU A 35 24.67 -4.17 -3.52
C GLU A 35 24.50 -5.32 -2.49
N GLU A 36 25.35 -5.37 -1.45
CA GLU A 36 25.46 -6.42 -0.44
C GLU A 36 24.37 -6.43 0.65
N ARG A 37 23.56 -5.37 0.84
CA ARG A 37 22.43 -5.42 1.80
C ARG A 37 21.23 -6.27 1.32
N PHE A 38 21.27 -6.80 0.11
CA PHE A 38 20.29 -7.74 -0.43
C PHE A 38 20.71 -9.21 -0.28
N ALA A 39 21.73 -9.50 0.54
CA ALA A 39 22.32 -10.84 0.67
C ALA A 39 21.39 -11.91 1.26
N THR A 40 20.32 -11.53 1.97
CA THR A 40 19.28 -12.48 2.40
C THR A 40 18.04 -12.26 1.55
N PRO A 41 17.67 -13.21 0.68
CA PRO A 41 16.47 -13.05 -0.13
C PRO A 41 15.25 -13.00 0.78
N LEU A 42 14.52 -11.88 0.71
CA LEU A 42 13.24 -11.72 1.37
C LEU A 42 12.30 -12.85 0.88
N THR A 43 11.77 -13.63 1.82
CA THR A 43 10.93 -14.79 1.51
C THR A 43 9.52 -14.28 1.25
N TYR A 44 9.23 -13.94 -0.01
CA TYR A 44 7.85 -13.67 -0.42
C TYR A 44 6.99 -14.90 -0.16
N ASP A 45 5.95 -14.72 0.65
CA ASP A 45 4.98 -15.74 1.01
C ASP A 45 3.62 -15.42 0.37
N ARG A 46 3.14 -16.33 -0.49
CA ARG A 46 1.82 -16.21 -1.13
C ARG A 46 0.67 -16.54 -0.20
N ALA A 47 0.91 -17.21 0.92
CA ALA A 47 -0.11 -17.51 1.93
C ALA A 47 -0.46 -16.28 2.81
N ARG A 48 0.11 -15.10 2.50
CA ARG A 48 -0.28 -13.84 3.13
C ARG A 48 -1.36 -13.13 2.33
N PRO A 49 -2.38 -12.56 2.97
CA PRO A 49 -3.36 -11.73 2.27
C PRO A 49 -2.71 -10.42 1.78
N ILE A 50 -3.31 -9.79 0.77
CA ILE A 50 -2.84 -8.51 0.25
C ILE A 50 -3.72 -7.38 0.77
N PHE A 51 -3.11 -6.46 1.52
CA PHE A 51 -3.72 -5.21 1.92
C PHE A 51 -3.77 -4.23 0.74
N VAL A 52 -4.96 -3.69 0.46
CA VAL A 52 -5.25 -2.87 -0.72
C VAL A 52 -4.97 -1.39 -0.41
N GLN A 53 -3.71 -1.02 -0.29
CA GLN A 53 -3.33 0.35 0.08
C GLN A 53 -3.47 1.37 -1.04
N TYR A 54 -3.39 0.95 -2.30
CA TYR A 54 -3.46 1.84 -3.48
C TYR A 54 -4.82 2.53 -3.68
N LEU A 55 -5.83 2.19 -2.88
CA LEU A 55 -7.11 2.90 -2.80
C LEU A 55 -7.12 4.07 -1.81
N ASN A 56 -6.24 4.05 -0.80
CA ASN A 56 -6.30 4.99 0.31
C ASN A 56 -5.98 6.44 -0.14
N PRO A 57 -6.87 7.42 0.08
CA PRO A 57 -6.67 8.79 -0.37
C PRO A 57 -5.47 9.47 0.31
N GLU A 58 -5.20 9.21 1.59
CA GLU A 58 -4.06 9.76 2.33
C GLU A 58 -2.74 9.23 1.73
N ILE A 59 -2.66 7.91 1.48
CA ILE A 59 -1.48 7.30 0.83
C ILE A 59 -1.30 7.87 -0.58
N ARG A 60 -2.36 7.91 -1.39
CA ARG A 60 -2.28 8.47 -2.75
C ARG A 60 -1.85 9.93 -2.77
N SER A 61 -2.20 10.70 -1.73
CA SER A 61 -1.78 12.10 -1.59
C SER A 61 -0.30 12.27 -1.32
N CYS A 62 0.34 11.30 -0.64
CA CYS A 62 1.80 11.25 -0.51
C CYS A 62 2.52 11.13 -1.87
N TYR A 63 1.81 10.67 -2.91
CA TYR A 63 2.32 10.51 -4.28
C TYR A 63 1.68 11.49 -5.27
N GLY A 64 1.23 12.65 -4.79
CA GLY A 64 0.80 13.76 -5.64
C GLY A 64 -0.64 13.71 -6.12
N ARG A 65 -1.49 12.84 -5.56
CA ARG A 65 -2.93 12.81 -5.86
C ARG A 65 -3.73 13.42 -4.72
N PRO A 66 -4.29 14.64 -4.86
CA PRO A 66 -5.02 15.29 -3.78
C PRO A 66 -6.14 14.39 -3.22
N GLN A 67 -6.31 14.37 -1.90
CA GLN A 67 -7.34 13.55 -1.24
C GLN A 67 -8.75 13.91 -1.70
N THR A 68 -8.97 15.19 -2.03
CA THR A 68 -10.25 15.73 -2.50
C THR A 68 -10.40 15.65 -4.02
N ALA A 69 -9.43 15.07 -4.74
CA ALA A 69 -9.54 14.94 -6.18
C ALA A 69 -10.71 14.03 -6.54
N ARG A 70 -11.46 14.41 -7.58
CA ARG A 70 -12.52 13.56 -8.12
C ARG A 70 -11.91 12.25 -8.61
N PHE A 71 -12.53 11.13 -8.25
CA PHE A 71 -12.15 9.82 -8.78
C PHE A 71 -12.48 9.74 -10.28
N THR A 72 -11.46 9.58 -11.11
CA THR A 72 -11.56 9.58 -12.58
C THR A 72 -11.59 8.16 -13.17
N GLU A 73 -11.89 8.04 -14.46
CA GLU A 73 -11.76 6.76 -15.18
C GLU A 73 -10.30 6.26 -15.20
N THR A 74 -9.33 7.16 -15.30
CA THR A 74 -7.90 6.83 -15.21
C THR A 74 -7.55 6.24 -13.84
N ASP A 75 -8.09 6.83 -12.76
CA ASP A 75 -7.90 6.29 -11.40
C ASP A 75 -8.50 4.89 -11.29
N LEU A 76 -9.72 4.69 -11.82
CA LEU A 76 -10.35 3.38 -11.84
C LEU A 76 -9.51 2.36 -12.62
N ALA A 77 -9.01 2.71 -13.80
CA ALA A 77 -8.18 1.82 -14.61
C ALA A 77 -6.90 1.40 -13.87
N GLN A 78 -6.23 2.34 -13.22
CA GLN A 78 -5.00 2.08 -12.45
C GLN A 78 -5.24 1.23 -11.21
N VAL A 79 -6.32 1.50 -10.47
CA VAL A 79 -6.72 0.68 -9.33
C VAL A 79 -7.09 -0.74 -9.79
N LEU A 80 -7.79 -0.89 -10.91
CA LEU A 80 -8.11 -2.21 -11.46
C LEU A 80 -6.86 -2.95 -11.96
N HIS A 81 -5.88 -2.24 -12.52
CA HIS A 81 -4.56 -2.80 -12.85
C HIS A 81 -3.85 -3.32 -11.59
N ALA A 82 -3.78 -2.50 -10.55
CA ALA A 82 -3.20 -2.89 -9.26
C ALA A 82 -3.94 -4.07 -8.62
N THR A 83 -5.27 -4.10 -8.71
CA THR A 83 -6.10 -5.19 -8.19
C THR A 83 -5.83 -6.50 -8.91
N ARG A 84 -5.61 -6.49 -10.22
CA ARG A 84 -5.24 -7.69 -10.97
C ARG A 84 -3.92 -8.29 -10.47
N LEU A 85 -2.92 -7.44 -10.23
CA LEU A 85 -1.64 -7.88 -9.67
C LEU A 85 -1.80 -8.38 -8.24
N ALA A 86 -2.56 -7.67 -7.40
CA ALA A 86 -2.86 -8.07 -6.04
C ALA A 86 -3.53 -9.45 -5.99
N VAL A 87 -4.53 -9.72 -6.85
CA VAL A 87 -5.16 -11.04 -6.95
C VAL A 87 -4.13 -12.11 -7.29
N LEU A 88 -3.21 -11.84 -8.22
CA LEU A 88 -2.19 -12.82 -8.63
C LEU A 88 -1.06 -12.99 -7.61
N ALA A 89 -0.89 -12.05 -6.68
CA ALA A 89 0.21 -12.01 -5.72
C ALA A 89 -0.08 -12.73 -4.39
N THR A 90 -1.23 -13.38 -4.24
CA THR A 90 -1.59 -14.11 -3.03
C THR A 90 -2.46 -15.31 -3.36
N ASP A 91 -2.43 -16.33 -2.53
CA ASP A 91 -3.38 -17.44 -2.54
C ASP A 91 -4.61 -17.18 -1.64
N GLU A 92 -4.51 -16.17 -0.77
CA GLU A 92 -5.52 -15.73 0.19
C GLU A 92 -6.42 -14.61 -0.38
N GLU A 93 -7.04 -13.83 0.51
CA GLU A 93 -7.90 -12.69 0.18
C GLU A 93 -7.15 -11.37 -0.04
N LEU A 94 -7.89 -10.41 -0.59
CA LEU A 94 -7.56 -8.99 -0.56
C LEU A 94 -8.27 -8.33 0.61
N ILE A 95 -7.56 -7.51 1.38
CA ILE A 95 -8.11 -6.85 2.57
C ILE A 95 -8.26 -5.34 2.33
N LEU A 96 -9.47 -4.85 2.57
CA LEU A 96 -9.82 -3.43 2.64
C LEU A 96 -10.03 -3.03 4.12
N PRO A 97 -9.50 -1.92 4.61
CA PRO A 97 -10.00 -1.31 5.85
C PRO A 97 -11.49 -0.99 5.73
N ALA A 98 -12.25 -1.20 6.81
CA ALA A 98 -13.66 -0.77 6.87
C ALA A 98 -13.81 0.74 6.61
N SER A 99 -12.82 1.55 7.02
CA SER A 99 -12.82 3.00 6.78
C SER A 99 -12.95 3.36 5.30
N TYR A 100 -12.48 2.51 4.38
CA TYR A 100 -12.58 2.79 2.95
C TYR A 100 -14.02 2.92 2.47
N LEU A 101 -14.96 2.20 3.09
CA LEU A 101 -16.39 2.25 2.77
C LEU A 101 -16.97 3.67 2.90
N PHE A 102 -16.29 4.53 3.66
CA PHE A 102 -16.67 5.90 3.96
C PHE A 102 -15.69 6.92 3.36
N GLU A 103 -14.40 6.58 3.34
CA GLU A 103 -13.32 7.52 3.04
C GLU A 103 -12.85 7.50 1.58
N VAL A 104 -13.04 6.40 0.84
CA VAL A 104 -12.51 6.26 -0.52
C VAL A 104 -13.52 6.76 -1.57
N PRO A 105 -13.23 7.86 -2.29
CA PRO A 105 -14.10 8.32 -3.35
C PRO A 105 -14.19 7.29 -4.48
N GLY A 106 -15.41 7.00 -4.95
CA GLY A 106 -15.62 6.08 -6.06
C GLY A 106 -15.47 4.59 -5.70
N LEU A 107 -15.35 4.24 -4.41
CA LEU A 107 -15.27 2.84 -3.99
C LEU A 107 -16.46 2.02 -4.49
N SER A 108 -17.65 2.59 -4.53
CA SER A 108 -18.85 1.91 -5.05
C SER A 108 -18.72 1.46 -6.50
N VAL A 109 -18.15 2.32 -7.35
CA VAL A 109 -17.85 2.01 -8.74
C VAL A 109 -16.78 0.93 -8.82
N PHE A 110 -15.72 1.04 -8.00
CA PHE A 110 -14.67 0.03 -7.93
C PHE A 110 -15.21 -1.35 -7.53
N LEU A 111 -15.95 -1.46 -6.42
CA LEU A 111 -16.55 -2.70 -5.93
C LEU A 111 -17.49 -3.32 -6.98
N THR A 112 -18.25 -2.49 -7.70
CA THR A 112 -19.09 -2.97 -8.81
C THR A 112 -18.25 -3.63 -9.91
N ARG A 113 -17.09 -3.04 -10.28
CA ARG A 113 -16.20 -3.61 -11.30
C ARG A 113 -15.52 -4.90 -10.87
N ILE A 114 -15.34 -5.11 -9.56
CA ILE A 114 -14.74 -6.32 -8.99
C ILE A 114 -15.75 -7.25 -8.32
N ARG A 115 -17.06 -7.07 -8.57
CA ARG A 115 -18.14 -7.76 -7.86
C ARG A 115 -17.98 -9.28 -7.82
N SER A 116 -17.48 -9.90 -8.89
CA SER A 116 -17.25 -11.34 -8.92
C SER A 116 -16.17 -11.82 -7.94
N LEU A 117 -15.22 -10.97 -7.55
CA LEU A 117 -14.27 -11.27 -6.47
C LEU A 117 -14.95 -11.18 -5.10
N VAL A 118 -15.76 -10.14 -4.90
CA VAL A 118 -16.53 -9.92 -3.66
C VAL A 118 -17.46 -11.10 -3.38
N VAL A 119 -18.33 -11.45 -4.33
CA VAL A 119 -19.30 -12.56 -4.19
C VAL A 119 -18.63 -13.93 -3.97
N ARG A 120 -17.36 -14.08 -4.40
CA ARG A 120 -16.56 -15.30 -4.18
C ARG A 120 -15.80 -15.29 -2.85
N GLY A 121 -15.96 -14.26 -2.02
CA GLY A 121 -15.25 -14.12 -0.75
C GLY A 121 -13.76 -13.85 -0.90
N VAL A 122 -13.30 -13.34 -2.06
CA VAL A 122 -11.88 -13.01 -2.30
C VAL A 122 -11.52 -11.62 -1.75
N VAL A 123 -12.52 -10.77 -1.48
CA VAL A 123 -12.31 -9.43 -0.93
C VAL A 123 -12.99 -9.34 0.41
N HIS A 124 -12.20 -9.05 1.43
CA HIS A 124 -12.66 -8.91 2.81
C HIS A 124 -12.51 -7.45 3.22
N TYR A 125 -13.34 -7.02 4.15
CA TYR A 125 -13.09 -5.80 4.89
C TYR A 125 -12.56 -6.14 6.28
N SER A 126 -11.77 -5.25 6.87
CA SER A 126 -11.19 -5.45 8.19
C SER A 126 -11.45 -4.27 9.11
N SER A 127 -11.83 -4.60 10.34
CA SER A 127 -12.12 -3.69 11.44
C SER A 127 -12.09 -4.45 12.76
N HIS A 128 -11.86 -3.72 13.85
CA HIS A 128 -11.96 -4.25 15.21
C HIS A 128 -13.43 -4.43 15.66
N ILE A 129 -14.37 -3.75 15.00
CA ILE A 129 -15.83 -3.91 15.19
C ILE A 129 -16.43 -4.49 13.91
N GLY A 130 -17.05 -5.68 14.00
CA GLY A 130 -17.66 -6.35 12.84
C GLY A 130 -19.00 -5.78 12.40
N ASP A 131 -19.74 -5.12 13.31
CA ASP A 131 -20.95 -4.41 12.96
C ASP A 131 -20.62 -3.02 12.40
N LEU A 132 -21.01 -2.75 11.15
CA LEU A 132 -20.66 -1.50 10.48
C LEU A 132 -21.35 -0.27 11.08
N ASP A 133 -22.55 -0.42 11.65
CA ASP A 133 -23.26 0.70 12.27
C ASP A 133 -22.54 1.13 13.56
N SER A 134 -22.20 0.15 14.42
CA SER A 134 -21.38 0.36 15.62
C SER A 134 -19.98 0.89 15.27
N TYR A 135 -19.40 0.42 14.16
CA TYR A 135 -18.11 0.94 13.67
C TYR A 135 -18.20 2.43 13.29
N VAL A 136 -19.25 2.84 12.58
CA VAL A 136 -19.47 4.24 12.19
C VAL A 136 -19.63 5.12 13.41
N GLU A 137 -20.45 4.71 14.39
CA GLU A 137 -20.63 5.44 15.64
C GLU A 137 -19.30 5.63 16.38
N HIS A 138 -18.50 4.57 16.49
CA HIS A 138 -17.18 4.65 17.10
C HIS A 138 -16.25 5.60 16.35
N LYS A 139 -16.16 5.50 15.02
CA LYS A 139 -15.29 6.36 14.20
C LYS A 139 -15.74 7.81 14.17
N ALA A 140 -17.04 8.08 14.26
CA ALA A 140 -17.55 9.45 14.34
C ALA A 140 -17.00 10.20 15.57
N VAL A 141 -16.80 9.51 16.70
CA VAL A 141 -16.17 10.08 17.91
C VAL A 141 -14.70 10.43 17.68
N GLU A 142 -13.96 9.60 16.94
CA GLU A 142 -12.58 9.89 16.58
C GLU A 142 -12.45 11.11 15.64
N TYR A 143 -13.50 11.44 14.90
CA TYR A 143 -13.56 12.58 13.96
C TYR A 143 -14.35 13.77 14.52
N ARG A 144 -14.66 13.78 15.82
CA ARG A 144 -15.41 14.86 16.47
C ARG A 144 -14.78 16.23 16.20
N GLY A 145 -15.62 17.22 15.90
CA GLY A 145 -15.19 18.58 15.58
C GLY A 145 -14.62 18.77 14.17
N ASP A 146 -14.54 17.72 13.34
CA ASP A 146 -14.15 17.85 11.93
C ASP A 146 -15.36 18.16 11.05
N ALA A 147 -15.38 19.34 10.42
CA ALA A 147 -16.43 19.71 9.47
C ALA A 147 -16.47 18.81 8.20
N ARG A 148 -15.46 17.94 8.02
CA ARG A 148 -15.37 16.98 6.90
C ARG A 148 -15.43 15.53 7.40
N ASN A 149 -16.10 15.28 8.52
CA ASN A 149 -16.25 13.95 9.08
C ASN A 149 -16.93 13.00 8.07
N PRO A 150 -16.23 11.97 7.55
CA PRO A 150 -16.80 11.06 6.55
C PRO A 150 -17.82 10.08 7.14
N TYR A 151 -17.92 10.01 8.48
CA TYR A 151 -18.79 9.09 9.22
C TYR A 151 -20.15 9.72 9.60
N GLU A 152 -20.40 10.98 9.26
CA GLU A 152 -21.72 11.61 9.42
C GLU A 152 -22.72 11.17 8.34
N LEU A 153 -22.25 10.51 7.28
CA LEU A 153 -23.04 10.07 6.14
C LEU A 153 -23.45 8.59 6.26
N THR A 154 -24.69 8.27 5.87
CA THR A 154 -25.20 6.89 5.85
C THR A 154 -24.38 6.01 4.89
N PRO A 155 -23.89 4.83 5.30
CA PRO A 155 -23.13 3.93 4.44
C PRO A 155 -23.91 3.52 3.18
N HIS A 156 -23.19 3.26 2.09
CA HIS A 156 -23.71 2.59 0.90
C HIS A 156 -23.95 1.09 1.18
N ARG A 157 -24.95 0.78 2.01
CA ARG A 157 -25.26 -0.58 2.51
C ARG A 157 -25.51 -1.62 1.43
N SER A 158 -25.94 -1.22 0.24
CA SER A 158 -26.21 -2.13 -0.88
C SER A 158 -24.95 -2.81 -1.46
N LEU A 159 -23.75 -2.31 -1.13
CA LEU A 159 -22.47 -2.81 -1.66
C LEU A 159 -21.65 -3.58 -0.62
N THR A 160 -22.06 -3.56 0.65
CA THR A 160 -21.33 -4.19 1.76
C THR A 160 -21.88 -5.55 2.15
N GLY A 161 -23.11 -5.89 1.75
CA GLY A 161 -23.79 -7.14 2.16
C GLY A 161 -23.06 -8.43 1.76
N ASP A 162 -22.26 -8.39 0.70
CA ASP A 162 -21.49 -9.55 0.21
C ASP A 162 -20.02 -9.55 0.69
N LEU A 163 -19.56 -8.53 1.41
CA LEU A 163 -18.19 -8.47 1.89
C LEU A 163 -18.03 -9.28 3.18
N VAL A 164 -17.00 -10.11 3.22
CA VAL A 164 -16.65 -10.90 4.41
C VAL A 164 -15.89 -10.01 5.39
N TRP A 165 -16.29 -10.05 6.65
CA TRP A 165 -15.58 -9.39 7.73
C TRP A 165 -14.37 -10.23 8.17
N ARG A 166 -13.20 -9.59 8.25
CA ARG A 166 -12.00 -10.13 8.85
C ARG A 166 -11.66 -9.33 10.11
N PRO A 167 -11.68 -9.96 11.31
CA PRO A 167 -11.41 -9.25 12.54
C PRO A 167 -9.99 -8.70 12.56
N ARG A 168 -9.88 -7.54 13.18
CA ARG A 168 -8.62 -6.89 13.46
C ARG A 168 -8.37 -6.93 14.96
N TYR A 169 -7.22 -7.45 15.40
CA TYR A 169 -6.96 -7.69 16.83
C TYR A 169 -6.33 -6.48 17.52
N ALA A 170 -5.52 -5.70 16.81
CA ALA A 170 -5.00 -4.45 17.35
C ALA A 170 -6.15 -3.44 17.50
N GLN A 171 -6.37 -3.01 18.75
CA GLN A 171 -7.52 -2.18 19.09
C GLN A 171 -7.43 -0.75 18.54
N ASN A 172 -6.22 -0.21 18.26
CA ASN A 172 -6.13 1.17 17.78
C ASN A 172 -4.84 1.50 17.00
N THR A 173 -4.97 1.76 15.68
CA THR A 173 -3.86 2.29 14.85
C THR A 173 -3.34 3.63 15.36
N ALA A 174 -4.18 4.49 15.93
CA ALA A 174 -3.74 5.77 16.47
C ALA A 174 -2.75 5.58 17.63
N THR A 175 -2.93 4.55 18.45
CA THR A 175 -1.99 4.20 19.51
C THR A 175 -0.64 3.76 18.95
N ASP A 176 -0.63 2.89 17.93
CA ASP A 176 0.62 2.48 17.27
C ASP A 176 1.38 3.68 16.68
N ILE A 177 0.65 4.58 16.01
CA ILE A 177 1.22 5.81 15.44
C ILE A 177 1.78 6.70 16.55
N GLY A 178 1.03 6.88 17.66
CA GLY A 178 1.46 7.68 18.79
C GLY A 178 2.73 7.15 19.47
N GLN A 179 2.86 5.83 19.61
CA GLN A 179 4.08 5.21 20.13
C GLN A 179 5.28 5.46 19.20
N SER A 180 5.09 5.35 17.89
CA SER A 180 6.14 5.63 16.89
C SER A 180 6.48 7.12 16.78
N TRP A 181 5.55 8.02 17.13
CA TRP A 181 5.69 9.47 16.94
C TRP A 181 6.85 10.06 17.74
N GLY A 182 6.96 9.73 19.03
CA GLY A 182 8.05 10.22 19.88
C GLY A 182 9.43 9.76 19.42
N ALA A 183 9.55 8.52 18.95
CA ALA A 183 10.78 8.00 18.35
C ALA A 183 11.14 8.72 17.04
N ALA A 184 10.13 9.11 16.25
CA ALA A 184 10.35 9.83 15.01
C ALA A 184 10.89 11.27 15.21
N LEU A 185 10.67 11.86 16.39
CA LEU A 185 11.15 13.19 16.73
C LEU A 185 12.58 13.21 17.31
N GLN A 186 13.15 12.04 17.66
CA GLN A 186 14.54 11.93 18.12
C GLN A 186 15.54 12.44 17.07
N PRO A 187 16.78 12.81 17.43
CA PRO A 187 17.75 13.43 16.50
C PRO A 187 18.06 12.63 15.23
N ASP A 188 17.99 11.31 15.29
CA ASP A 188 18.14 10.38 14.16
C ASP A 188 16.80 9.87 13.61
N GLY A 189 15.69 10.34 14.19
CA GLY A 189 14.33 10.04 13.78
C GLY A 189 13.93 10.73 12.48
N GLU A 190 12.90 10.20 11.83
CA GLU A 190 12.48 10.68 10.51
C GLU A 190 11.89 12.10 10.49
N LEU A 191 11.32 12.53 11.61
CA LEU A 191 10.77 13.86 11.79
C LEU A 191 11.77 14.83 12.44
N ALA A 192 13.01 14.42 12.71
CA ALA A 192 14.06 15.27 13.30
C ALA A 192 14.25 16.57 12.53
N ALA A 193 14.37 16.47 11.20
CA ALA A 193 14.54 17.63 10.34
C ALA A 193 13.27 18.50 10.25
N THR A 194 12.09 17.93 10.49
CA THR A 194 10.83 18.69 10.62
C THR A 194 10.81 19.47 11.93
N LEU A 195 11.18 18.84 13.05
CA LEU A 195 11.33 19.49 14.35
C LEU A 195 12.32 20.66 14.28
N ALA A 196 13.52 20.42 13.73
CA ALA A 196 14.54 21.47 13.58
C ALA A 196 14.07 22.63 12.68
N SER A 197 13.30 22.32 11.62
CA SER A 197 12.72 23.35 10.74
C SER A 197 11.68 24.20 11.46
N LEU A 198 10.80 23.58 12.26
CA LEU A 198 9.77 24.25 13.03
C LEU A 198 10.36 25.11 14.16
N ALA A 199 11.39 24.60 14.84
CA ALA A 199 12.06 25.31 15.94
C ALA A 199 12.55 26.71 15.52
N ARG A 200 13.07 26.85 14.30
CA ARG A 200 13.54 28.14 13.76
C ARG A 200 12.45 29.19 13.58
N ARG A 201 11.19 28.76 13.46
CA ARG A 201 10.01 29.63 13.23
C ARG A 201 9.06 29.62 14.42
N TRP A 202 9.44 28.99 15.52
CA TRP A 202 8.55 28.80 16.66
C TRP A 202 8.30 30.11 17.41
N PRO A 203 7.04 30.47 17.72
CA PRO A 203 6.75 31.69 18.45
C PRO A 203 7.32 31.63 19.88
N PRO A 204 8.02 32.67 20.37
CA PRO A 204 8.60 32.65 21.72
C PRO A 204 7.59 32.44 22.87
N ARG A 205 6.31 32.74 22.62
CA ARG A 205 5.22 32.59 23.61
C ARG A 205 4.48 31.25 23.50
N ALA A 206 4.80 30.43 22.51
CA ALA A 206 4.16 29.13 22.28
C ALA A 206 4.90 27.99 23.02
N GLY A 207 5.65 28.30 24.08
CA GLY A 207 6.42 27.32 24.84
C GLY A 207 7.51 26.63 24.02
N ASP A 208 7.93 25.47 24.49
CA ASP A 208 8.96 24.65 23.85
C ASP A 208 8.38 23.82 22.70
N VAL A 209 9.03 23.86 21.53
CA VAL A 209 8.60 23.19 20.31
C VAL A 209 8.67 21.68 20.41
N GLU A 210 9.73 21.16 21.03
CA GLU A 210 9.96 19.73 21.16
C GLU A 210 8.87 19.13 22.06
N THR A 211 8.63 19.75 23.20
CA THR A 211 7.52 19.41 24.11
C THR A 211 6.18 19.42 23.38
N HIS A 212 5.86 20.49 22.65
CA HIS A 212 4.59 20.59 21.92
C HIS A 212 4.40 19.52 20.85
N LEU A 213 5.47 19.15 20.14
CA LEU A 213 5.40 18.09 19.14
C LEU A 213 5.33 16.71 19.79
N HIS A 214 6.05 16.48 20.89
CA HIS A 214 5.96 15.24 21.67
C HIS A 214 4.56 15.02 22.25
N GLU A 215 3.87 16.09 22.65
CA GLU A 215 2.50 16.05 23.20
C GLU A 215 1.39 15.94 22.14
N VAL A 216 1.71 15.81 20.85
CA VAL A 216 0.70 15.66 19.79
C VAL A 216 -0.24 14.47 20.05
N PRO A 217 0.23 13.26 20.39
CA PRO A 217 -0.66 12.13 20.69
C PRO A 217 -1.68 12.44 21.80
N GLU A 218 -1.25 13.10 22.88
CA GLU A 218 -2.10 13.49 24.00
C GLU A 218 -3.09 14.57 23.59
N ARG A 219 -2.65 15.57 22.81
CA ARG A 219 -3.49 16.68 22.34
C ARG A 219 -4.54 16.27 21.31
N LEU A 220 -4.34 15.15 20.63
CA LEU A 220 -5.39 14.55 19.81
C LEU A 220 -6.52 13.97 20.68
N ASP A 221 -6.27 13.65 21.96
CA ASP A 221 -7.30 13.23 22.92
C ASP A 221 -8.19 12.07 22.40
N GLY A 222 -7.59 11.08 21.75
CA GLY A 222 -8.35 9.98 21.13
C GLY A 222 -9.09 10.34 19.83
N GLN A 223 -8.79 11.48 19.20
CA GLN A 223 -9.08 11.70 17.78
C GLN A 223 -8.20 10.81 16.90
N ALA A 224 -8.61 10.63 15.64
CA ALA A 224 -7.84 9.87 14.66
C ALA A 224 -6.44 10.49 14.44
N PHE A 225 -5.40 9.67 14.37
CA PHE A 225 -4.03 10.14 14.14
C PHE A 225 -3.77 10.40 12.64
N ILE A 226 -4.51 11.36 12.08
CA ILE A 226 -4.47 11.73 10.66
C ILE A 226 -3.86 13.11 10.45
N SER A 227 -3.33 13.33 9.25
CA SER A 227 -2.56 14.53 8.89
C SER A 227 -3.28 15.83 9.24
N ARG A 228 -4.58 15.94 8.93
CA ARG A 228 -5.33 17.18 9.19
C ARG A 228 -5.53 17.48 10.67
N PHE A 229 -5.62 16.47 11.54
CA PHE A 229 -5.74 16.69 12.98
C PHE A 229 -4.37 17.01 13.59
N VAL A 230 -3.33 16.29 13.19
CA VAL A 230 -1.94 16.60 13.58
C VAL A 230 -1.57 18.03 13.18
N ARG A 231 -1.96 18.48 12.00
CA ARG A 231 -1.72 19.87 11.56
C ARG A 231 -2.44 20.90 12.42
N ALA A 232 -3.63 20.59 12.91
CA ALA A 232 -4.42 21.49 13.73
C ALA A 232 -3.83 21.67 15.14
N THR A 233 -3.01 20.72 15.63
CA THR A 233 -2.33 20.86 16.92
C THR A 233 -1.09 21.75 16.84
N VAL A 234 -0.49 21.94 15.67
CA VAL A 234 0.72 22.76 15.50
C VAL A 234 0.36 24.24 15.38
N PRO A 235 0.84 25.14 16.27
CA PRO A 235 0.46 26.56 16.30
C PRO A 235 1.07 27.40 15.17
N VAL A 236 1.93 26.80 14.34
CA VAL A 236 2.55 27.44 13.17
C VAL A 236 2.15 26.74 11.88
N PRO A 237 1.97 27.49 10.77
CA PRO A 237 1.78 26.87 9.47
C PRO A 237 2.97 25.99 9.10
N LEU A 238 2.68 24.73 8.78
CA LEU A 238 3.67 23.80 8.24
C LEU A 238 4.01 24.17 6.79
N GLY A 239 5.29 24.13 6.44
CA GLY A 239 5.78 24.22 5.07
C GLY A 239 5.41 22.98 4.24
N ALA A 240 5.56 23.06 2.91
CA ALA A 240 5.22 21.96 2.02
C ALA A 240 6.01 20.66 2.32
N GLU A 241 7.30 20.80 2.59
CA GLU A 241 8.18 19.69 2.93
C GLU A 241 7.85 19.05 4.28
N GLU A 242 7.59 19.87 5.31
CA GLU A 242 7.19 19.42 6.65
C GLU A 242 5.86 18.65 6.59
N ARG A 243 4.89 19.17 5.83
CA ARG A 243 3.62 18.48 5.56
C ARG A 243 3.84 17.14 4.89
N ALA A 244 4.67 17.09 3.84
CA ALA A 244 4.95 15.85 3.12
C ALA A 244 5.63 14.79 4.02
N ARG A 245 6.57 15.19 4.89
CA ARG A 245 7.22 14.27 5.84
C ARG A 245 6.23 13.72 6.87
N ILE A 246 5.38 14.57 7.44
CA ILE A 246 4.34 14.12 8.38
C ILE A 246 3.35 13.19 7.68
N ASP A 247 2.86 13.53 6.49
CA ASP A 247 1.91 12.69 5.74
C ASP A 247 2.49 11.32 5.41
N MET A 248 3.75 11.29 4.97
CA MET A 248 4.48 10.05 4.68
C MET A 248 4.67 9.21 5.95
N PHE A 249 5.02 9.86 7.06
CA PHE A 249 5.17 9.21 8.35
C PHE A 249 3.88 8.54 8.82
N LEU A 250 2.79 9.30 8.87
CA LEU A 250 1.49 8.81 9.31
C LEU A 250 0.98 7.67 8.42
N SER A 251 1.12 7.83 7.10
CA SER A 251 0.70 6.81 6.13
C SER A 251 1.52 5.53 6.24
N ARG A 252 2.84 5.63 6.49
CA ARG A 252 3.70 4.46 6.69
C ARG A 252 3.38 3.73 7.99
N GLU A 253 3.18 4.45 9.10
CA GLU A 253 2.84 3.82 10.38
C GLU A 253 1.44 3.20 10.36
N TYR A 254 0.50 3.85 9.67
CA TYR A 254 -0.81 3.26 9.35
C TYR A 254 -0.64 1.92 8.63
N LEU A 255 0.15 1.87 7.54
CA LEU A 255 0.41 0.62 6.84
C LEU A 255 1.09 -0.41 7.73
N ALA A 256 2.15 -0.02 8.45
CA ALA A 256 2.90 -0.92 9.33
C ALA A 256 1.99 -1.57 10.39
N SER A 257 1.06 -0.80 10.96
CA SER A 257 0.05 -1.26 11.90
C SER A 257 -0.84 -2.35 11.29
N TYR A 258 -1.42 -2.11 10.11
CA TYR A 258 -2.25 -3.10 9.42
C TYR A 258 -1.47 -4.35 8.97
N LEU A 259 -0.26 -4.19 8.43
CA LEU A 259 0.52 -5.31 7.91
C LEU A 259 0.97 -6.25 9.02
N ARG A 260 1.32 -5.75 10.20
CA ARG A 260 1.68 -6.59 11.36
C ARG A 260 0.48 -7.36 11.88
N ASP A 261 -0.63 -6.66 12.09
CA ASP A 261 -1.81 -7.20 12.75
C ASP A 261 -2.55 -8.24 11.89
N LEU A 262 -2.60 -8.03 10.57
CA LEU A 262 -3.29 -8.93 9.65
C LEU A 262 -2.39 -10.02 9.05
N ASP A 263 -1.11 -10.04 9.43
CA ASP A 263 -0.02 -10.72 8.72
C ASP A 263 -0.05 -10.51 7.19
N ALA A 264 -0.37 -9.30 6.75
CA ALA A 264 -0.60 -8.99 5.34
C ALA A 264 0.65 -8.48 4.62
N ALA A 265 0.63 -8.59 3.29
CA ALA A 265 1.58 -7.94 2.38
C ALA A 265 0.89 -6.85 1.53
N ILE A 266 1.67 -6.04 0.84
CA ILE A 266 1.19 -5.06 -0.15
C ILE A 266 1.86 -5.28 -1.50
N VAL A 267 1.16 -4.90 -2.56
CA VAL A 267 1.77 -4.74 -3.89
C VAL A 267 2.04 -3.25 -4.10
N ALA A 268 3.29 -2.88 -4.33
CA ALA A 268 3.81 -1.50 -4.42
C ALA A 268 4.68 -1.33 -5.68
N ASP A 269 5.33 -0.18 -5.87
CA ASP A 269 6.20 0.10 -7.04
C ASP A 269 5.45 -0.06 -8.38
N PHE A 270 4.32 0.65 -8.51
CA PHE A 270 3.61 0.79 -9.78
C PHE A 270 4.23 1.93 -10.62
N ASP A 271 3.96 1.92 -11.91
CA ASP A 271 4.33 3.00 -12.83
C ASP A 271 3.65 4.34 -12.50
N PHE A 272 2.50 4.29 -11.82
CA PHE A 272 1.72 5.46 -11.40
C PHE A 272 1.86 5.83 -9.91
N GLY A 273 2.79 5.19 -9.19
CA GLY A 273 3.12 5.48 -7.80
C GLY A 273 3.61 4.26 -7.03
N ASP A 274 4.48 4.47 -6.04
CA ASP A 274 5.02 3.37 -5.23
C ASP A 274 4.02 2.86 -4.18
N PHE A 275 3.25 3.74 -3.54
CA PHE A 275 2.25 3.42 -2.51
C PHE A 275 2.74 2.50 -1.36
N SER A 276 4.05 2.39 -1.11
CA SER A 276 4.58 1.69 0.07
C SER A 276 4.86 2.62 1.25
N CYS A 277 4.74 3.93 1.04
CA CYS A 277 5.17 4.99 1.96
C CYS A 277 6.61 4.82 2.48
N GLY A 278 7.49 4.22 1.68
CA GLY A 278 8.89 3.96 2.06
C GLY A 278 9.06 2.84 3.10
N LEU A 279 8.06 1.96 3.27
CA LEU A 279 8.11 0.84 4.21
C LEU A 279 9.37 -0.02 4.02
N ARG A 280 9.72 -0.34 2.77
CA ARG A 280 10.85 -1.23 2.47
C ARG A 280 12.18 -0.69 3.00
N GLN A 281 12.36 0.63 2.99
CA GLN A 281 13.59 1.31 3.42
C GLN A 281 13.59 1.57 4.93
N MET A 282 12.46 2.00 5.49
CA MET A 282 12.38 2.50 6.87
C MET A 282 11.95 1.46 7.90
N ARG A 283 11.43 0.31 7.47
CA ARG A 283 10.94 -0.77 8.33
C ARG A 283 11.44 -2.12 7.81
N THR A 284 12.70 -2.45 8.12
CA THR A 284 13.38 -3.68 7.65
C THR A 284 12.61 -4.95 8.00
N SER A 285 11.91 -4.99 9.13
CA SER A 285 11.07 -6.12 9.55
C SER A 285 9.80 -6.33 8.72
N LEU A 286 9.42 -5.36 7.89
CA LEU A 286 8.27 -5.45 6.97
C LEU A 286 8.71 -5.43 5.50
N ALA A 287 10.01 -5.43 5.22
CA ALA A 287 10.52 -5.29 3.85
C ALA A 287 10.09 -6.46 2.94
N ASP A 288 9.97 -7.66 3.49
CA ASP A 288 9.46 -8.88 2.84
C ASP A 288 7.96 -8.82 2.52
N ARG A 289 7.22 -7.89 3.14
CA ARG A 289 5.79 -7.66 2.94
C ARG A 289 5.49 -6.67 1.83
N VAL A 290 6.51 -6.06 1.23
CA VAL A 290 6.35 -5.11 0.12
C VAL A 290 6.73 -5.82 -1.17
N LEU A 291 5.76 -6.14 -2.01
CA LEU A 291 5.95 -6.78 -3.31
C LEU A 291 6.09 -5.72 -4.41
N SER A 292 6.94 -5.95 -5.42
CA SER A 292 7.13 -5.04 -6.55
C SER A 292 6.19 -5.40 -7.70
N ALA A 293 5.24 -4.51 -7.99
CA ALA A 293 4.34 -4.57 -9.13
C ALA A 293 5.13 -4.57 -10.44
N ARG A 294 6.14 -3.69 -10.56
CA ARG A 294 7.03 -3.64 -11.73
C ARG A 294 7.74 -4.97 -12.00
N SER A 295 8.25 -5.62 -10.95
CA SER A 295 8.90 -6.93 -11.07
C SER A 295 7.90 -8.01 -11.50
N PHE A 296 6.68 -7.95 -10.95
CA PHE A 296 5.59 -8.85 -11.32
C PHE A 296 5.19 -8.68 -12.79
N ASP A 297 4.91 -7.44 -13.21
CA ASP A 297 4.55 -7.08 -14.59
C ASP A 297 5.64 -7.47 -15.60
N LEU A 298 6.90 -7.27 -15.24
CA LEU A 298 8.03 -7.70 -16.08
C LEU A 298 8.03 -9.23 -16.27
N GLY A 299 7.76 -9.99 -15.21
CA GLY A 299 7.58 -11.45 -15.29
C GLY A 299 6.42 -11.84 -16.22
N LEU A 300 5.27 -11.19 -16.08
CA LEU A 300 4.11 -11.41 -16.97
C LEU A 300 4.42 -11.10 -18.45
N ARG A 301 5.23 -10.06 -18.71
CA ARG A 301 5.67 -9.69 -20.07
C ARG A 301 6.64 -10.72 -20.65
N TRP A 302 7.58 -11.22 -19.86
CA TRP A 302 8.48 -12.30 -20.30
C TRP A 302 7.69 -13.55 -20.69
N LEU A 303 6.73 -13.94 -19.87
CA LEU A 303 5.82 -15.06 -20.16
C LEU A 303 4.97 -14.80 -21.41
N GLY A 304 4.69 -13.55 -21.75
CA GLY A 304 3.77 -13.20 -22.84
C GLY A 304 2.30 -13.30 -22.42
N ILE A 305 2.00 -13.19 -21.12
CA ILE A 305 0.64 -13.23 -20.57
C ILE A 305 0.16 -11.87 -20.04
N HIS A 306 1.00 -10.84 -20.09
CA HIS A 306 0.69 -9.49 -19.59
C HIS A 306 -0.61 -8.91 -20.18
N ASP A 307 -0.75 -8.93 -21.50
CA ASP A 307 -1.94 -8.35 -22.15
C ASP A 307 -3.19 -9.16 -21.87
N PHE A 308 -3.07 -10.49 -21.79
CA PHE A 308 -4.14 -11.33 -21.31
C PHE A 308 -4.58 -10.90 -19.90
N VAL A 309 -3.66 -10.83 -18.93
CA VAL A 309 -3.96 -10.47 -17.54
C VAL A 309 -4.66 -9.10 -17.44
N HIS A 310 -4.12 -8.08 -18.11
CA HIS A 310 -4.56 -6.70 -17.90
C HIS A 310 -5.69 -6.24 -18.82
N ARG A 311 -5.87 -6.87 -19.98
CA ARG A 311 -6.84 -6.40 -20.99
C ARG A 311 -7.96 -7.40 -21.28
N THR A 312 -7.67 -8.69 -21.27
CA THR A 312 -8.62 -9.71 -21.76
C THR A 312 -9.24 -10.54 -20.64
N ALA A 313 -8.45 -10.88 -19.62
CA ALA A 313 -8.84 -11.79 -18.56
C ALA A 313 -9.97 -11.22 -17.72
N ARG A 314 -10.96 -12.07 -17.47
CA ARG A 314 -12.00 -11.83 -16.47
C ARG A 314 -11.48 -12.26 -15.11
N TRP A 315 -12.12 -11.79 -14.04
CA TRP A 315 -11.74 -12.17 -12.68
C TRP A 315 -11.69 -13.69 -12.43
N PRO A 316 -12.63 -14.52 -12.92
CA PRO A 316 -12.52 -15.98 -12.77
C PRO A 316 -11.30 -16.58 -13.47
N ASP A 317 -10.86 -16.00 -14.59
CA ASP A 317 -9.65 -16.45 -15.29
C ASP A 317 -8.40 -16.18 -14.44
N LEU A 318 -8.35 -15.01 -13.80
CA LEU A 318 -7.25 -14.65 -12.90
C LEU A 318 -7.22 -15.52 -11.65
N LEU A 319 -8.39 -15.87 -11.08
CA LEU A 319 -8.47 -16.81 -9.96
C LEU A 319 -8.04 -18.23 -10.37
N THR A 320 -8.41 -18.66 -11.58
CA THR A 320 -7.96 -19.94 -12.15
C THR A 320 -6.44 -19.95 -12.29
N LEU A 321 -5.87 -18.91 -12.91
CA LEU A 321 -4.42 -18.77 -13.07
C LEU A 321 -3.70 -18.76 -11.71
N ARG A 322 -4.17 -17.93 -10.78
CA ARG A 322 -3.67 -17.81 -9.40
C ARG A 322 -3.58 -19.17 -8.71
N SER A 323 -4.63 -19.98 -8.82
CA SER A 323 -4.76 -21.27 -8.12
C SER A 323 -3.82 -22.37 -8.58
N THR A 324 -3.05 -22.17 -9.66
CA THR A 324 -2.11 -23.17 -10.15
C THR A 324 -0.77 -23.12 -9.41
N PRO A 325 -0.25 -24.25 -8.91
CA PRO A 325 1.07 -24.31 -8.27
C PRO A 325 2.19 -23.76 -9.16
N GLU A 326 2.09 -23.97 -10.47
CA GLU A 326 3.04 -23.49 -11.46
C GLU A 326 3.07 -21.96 -11.51
N PHE A 327 1.90 -21.31 -11.43
CA PHE A 327 1.85 -19.86 -11.28
C PHE A 327 2.37 -19.42 -9.92
N GLY A 328 2.12 -20.22 -8.86
CA GLY A 328 2.80 -20.17 -7.55
C GLY A 328 4.29 -19.88 -7.65
N ALA A 329 4.99 -20.81 -8.27
CA ALA A 329 6.43 -20.78 -8.49
C ALA A 329 6.88 -19.57 -9.31
N VAL A 330 6.16 -19.27 -10.40
CA VAL A 330 6.45 -18.13 -11.28
C VAL A 330 6.33 -16.81 -10.53
N ALA A 331 5.20 -16.58 -9.83
CA ALA A 331 4.97 -15.38 -9.04
C ALA A 331 6.09 -15.22 -7.99
N THR A 332 6.45 -16.31 -7.32
CA THR A 332 7.55 -16.32 -6.34
C THR A 332 8.85 -15.86 -6.95
N ALA A 333 9.18 -16.41 -8.11
CA ALA A 333 10.38 -16.04 -8.84
C ALA A 333 10.41 -14.58 -9.31
N THR A 334 9.25 -13.94 -9.58
CA THR A 334 9.24 -12.52 -9.96
C THR A 334 9.73 -11.60 -8.83
N GLN A 335 9.51 -11.99 -7.57
CA GLN A 335 9.80 -11.15 -6.42
C GLN A 335 11.23 -11.36 -5.87
N HIS A 336 11.86 -12.48 -6.21
CA HIS A 336 13.20 -12.82 -5.72
C HIS A 336 14.28 -12.54 -6.79
N PRO A 337 15.32 -11.73 -6.50
CA PRO A 337 16.33 -11.34 -7.50
C PRO A 337 17.00 -12.50 -8.24
N VAL A 338 17.51 -13.50 -7.51
CA VAL A 338 18.15 -14.70 -8.10
C VAL A 338 17.16 -15.54 -8.92
N LEU A 339 15.99 -15.85 -8.36
CA LEU A 339 14.97 -16.63 -9.08
C LEU A 339 14.43 -15.89 -10.31
N ARG A 340 14.39 -14.56 -10.29
CA ARG A 340 13.96 -13.75 -11.43
C ARG A 340 14.87 -13.93 -12.64
N THR A 341 16.19 -14.01 -12.42
CA THR A 341 17.14 -14.35 -13.48
C THR A 341 16.88 -15.76 -14.02
N ARG A 342 16.66 -16.75 -13.14
CA ARG A 342 16.31 -18.12 -13.56
C ARG A 342 14.98 -18.19 -14.32
N LEU A 343 13.99 -17.40 -13.91
CA LEU A 343 12.71 -17.27 -14.61
C LEU A 343 12.91 -16.75 -16.02
N ARG A 344 13.71 -15.69 -16.19
CA ARG A 344 14.05 -15.16 -17.52
C ARG A 344 14.69 -16.23 -18.41
N GLU A 345 15.64 -16.99 -17.89
CA GLU A 345 16.28 -18.09 -18.63
C GLU A 345 15.29 -19.21 -18.98
N ALA A 346 14.44 -19.62 -18.02
CA ALA A 346 13.40 -20.62 -18.23
C ALA A 346 12.42 -20.19 -19.34
N VAL A 347 12.03 -18.92 -19.37
CA VAL A 347 11.23 -18.32 -20.44
C VAL A 347 11.95 -18.39 -21.79
N ILE A 348 13.21 -17.98 -21.88
CA ILE A 348 14.00 -18.01 -23.13
C ILE A 348 14.09 -19.45 -23.67
N ARG A 349 14.43 -20.41 -22.80
CA ARG A 349 14.47 -21.84 -23.16
C ARG A 349 13.10 -22.37 -23.58
N GLY A 350 12.04 -21.92 -22.92
CA GLY A 350 10.65 -22.26 -23.24
C GLY A 350 10.25 -21.77 -24.63
N ARG A 351 10.52 -20.51 -24.96
CA ARG A 351 10.19 -19.91 -26.26
C ARG A 351 10.89 -20.61 -27.42
N ASN A 352 12.18 -20.94 -27.27
CA ASN A 352 12.95 -21.60 -28.33
C ASN A 352 12.46 -23.02 -28.64
N ARG A 353 11.97 -23.76 -27.64
CA ARG A 353 11.55 -25.17 -27.80
C ARG A 353 10.06 -25.35 -28.06
N LEU A 354 9.21 -24.56 -27.39
CA LEU A 354 7.76 -24.76 -27.38
C LEU A 354 7.02 -23.71 -28.22
N ARG A 355 7.73 -22.71 -28.75
CA ARG A 355 7.18 -21.63 -29.62
C ARG A 355 5.90 -20.99 -29.07
N PHE A 356 5.80 -20.85 -27.75
CA PHE A 356 4.63 -20.24 -27.15
C PHE A 356 4.50 -18.77 -27.59
N GLN A 357 3.33 -18.42 -28.10
CA GLN A 357 2.95 -17.05 -28.49
C GLN A 357 2.41 -16.28 -27.29
N ASN A 358 2.20 -14.98 -27.46
CA ASN A 358 1.48 -14.19 -26.46
C ASN A 358 0.09 -14.80 -26.23
N ALA A 359 -0.26 -15.05 -24.97
CA ALA A 359 -1.53 -15.65 -24.63
C ALA A 359 -2.68 -14.64 -24.86
N ALA A 360 -3.75 -15.11 -25.47
CA ALA A 360 -5.02 -14.43 -25.61
C ALA A 360 -6.13 -15.09 -24.78
N THR A 361 -5.95 -16.35 -24.37
CA THR A 361 -6.92 -17.11 -23.57
C THR A 361 -6.29 -17.68 -22.30
N ILE A 362 -7.14 -18.07 -21.33
CA ILE A 362 -6.69 -18.70 -20.08
C ILE A 362 -5.95 -20.01 -20.35
N GLN A 363 -6.40 -20.84 -21.28
CA GLN A 363 -5.74 -22.10 -21.62
C GLN A 363 -4.33 -21.88 -22.18
N GLN A 364 -4.15 -20.84 -23.00
CA GLN A 364 -2.82 -20.47 -23.50
C GLN A 364 -1.92 -19.97 -22.36
N ALA A 365 -2.46 -19.12 -21.47
CA ALA A 365 -1.71 -18.63 -20.31
C ALA A 365 -1.28 -19.77 -19.38
N LEU A 366 -2.17 -20.72 -19.08
CA LEU A 366 -1.88 -21.91 -18.28
C LEU A 366 -0.79 -22.78 -18.93
N THR A 367 -0.88 -22.99 -20.25
CA THR A 367 0.13 -23.77 -21.00
C THR A 367 1.51 -23.12 -20.93
N VAL A 368 1.58 -21.80 -21.12
CA VAL A 368 2.82 -21.02 -21.00
C VAL A 368 3.40 -21.16 -19.59
N VAL A 369 2.57 -20.94 -18.57
CA VAL A 369 3.00 -20.96 -17.17
C VAL A 369 3.50 -22.35 -16.79
N ALA A 370 2.77 -23.41 -17.12
CA ALA A 370 3.22 -24.78 -16.86
C ALA A 370 4.53 -25.11 -17.59
N GLY A 371 4.65 -24.71 -18.86
CA GLY A 371 5.86 -24.91 -19.65
C GLY A 371 7.09 -24.19 -19.08
N VAL A 372 6.92 -22.99 -18.52
CA VAL A 372 8.01 -22.22 -17.90
C VAL A 372 8.31 -22.73 -16.50
N ALA A 373 7.29 -23.02 -15.68
CA ALA A 373 7.46 -23.55 -14.33
C ALA A 373 8.22 -24.88 -14.33
N ASN A 374 7.93 -25.80 -15.25
CA ASN A 374 8.67 -27.05 -15.42
C ASN A 374 10.17 -26.87 -15.76
N ARG A 375 10.58 -25.68 -16.17
CA ARG A 375 11.98 -25.30 -16.49
C ARG A 375 12.60 -24.38 -15.46
N LEU A 376 11.77 -23.87 -14.55
CA LEU A 376 12.19 -23.11 -13.40
C LEU A 376 12.62 -24.14 -12.37
N ASP A 377 13.92 -24.32 -12.22
CA ASP A 377 14.46 -25.19 -11.18
C ASP A 377 14.31 -24.49 -9.83
N VAL A 378 13.14 -24.67 -9.19
CA VAL A 378 12.77 -24.02 -7.92
C VAL A 378 13.37 -24.73 -6.71
N THR A 379 14.26 -25.72 -6.89
CA THR A 379 15.07 -26.23 -5.76
C THR A 379 16.05 -25.16 -5.26
N LEU A 380 15.52 -24.24 -4.47
CA LEU A 380 16.22 -23.46 -3.46
C LEU A 380 15.77 -24.05 -2.11
N ASN A 381 16.61 -24.91 -1.54
CA ASN A 381 16.58 -25.38 -0.14
C ASN A 381 15.23 -25.32 0.59
N GLN A 382 14.44 -26.40 0.48
CA GLN A 382 13.47 -26.78 1.51
C GLN A 382 14.19 -27.35 2.75
N THR A 383 15.15 -26.61 3.31
CA THR A 383 15.69 -26.92 4.64
C THR A 383 15.19 -25.86 5.62
N ASP A 384 13.95 -26.03 6.07
CA ASP A 384 13.66 -25.99 7.51
C ASP A 384 12.24 -26.57 7.80
N PRO A 385 12.10 -27.86 8.15
CA PRO A 385 10.82 -28.45 8.55
C PRO A 385 10.28 -27.95 9.92
N ASP A 386 11.02 -27.14 10.69
CA ASP A 386 10.61 -26.73 12.04
C ASP A 386 9.71 -25.49 12.11
N ARG A 387 9.34 -24.86 10.97
CA ARG A 387 8.54 -23.63 10.99
C ARG A 387 7.03 -23.81 11.22
N ARG A 388 6.50 -25.04 11.26
CA ARG A 388 5.07 -25.29 11.54
C ARG A 388 4.75 -25.47 13.03
N ALA A 389 5.71 -25.29 13.93
CA ALA A 389 5.55 -25.57 15.35
C ALA A 389 5.91 -24.40 16.30
N ARG A 390 5.86 -23.13 15.86
CA ARG A 390 6.05 -21.98 16.75
C ARG A 390 4.99 -20.91 16.56
#